data_AF-A0A9W6U274-F1
#
_entry.id   AF-A0A9W6U274-F1
#
_cell.length_a   1.000
_cell.length_b   1.000
_cell.length_c   1.000
_cell.angle_alpha   90.00
_cell.angle_beta   90.00
_cell.angle_gamma   90.00
#
_symmetry.space_group_name_H-M   'P 1'
#
loop_
_entity.id
_entity.type
_entity.pdbx_description
1 polymer ?
#
loop_
_entity_poly.entity_id
_entity_poly.type
_entity_poly.pdbx_seq_one_letter_code
_entity_poly.pdbx_strand_id
1 'polypeptide(L)'
;MAESNKFVSAPTTVKSVEGFFTMVPPGEESPEKLFRQFKVQPSSWTQFEQKLNDANNKNLKVVYFVRHGEGLHNEAIKKYGSERWYKELVFSDVYRDADLTPSGIQDTKTRGPPSIKAELEQGMAPIERVIVSPISRAIQTAQNFFEKNQVPDAPFVCMEGCREHLGVDTCTIDAR
;
A
#
# COMPACT_ATOMS: atom_id res chain seq x y z
N MET A 1 28.54 28.91 -20.28
CA MET A 1 28.87 27.61 -19.66
C MET A 1 28.38 27.70 -18.23
N ALA A 2 27.19 27.17 -17.92
CA ALA A 2 26.62 27.22 -16.58
C ALA A 2 26.88 25.88 -15.89
N GLU A 3 27.58 25.93 -14.75
CA GLU A 3 27.88 24.77 -13.92
C GLU A 3 26.61 24.25 -13.26
N SER A 4 26.28 22.99 -13.55
CA SER A 4 25.21 22.26 -12.90
C SER A 4 25.62 21.94 -11.46
N ASN A 5 25.03 22.64 -10.49
CA ASN A 5 25.13 22.27 -9.07
C ASN A 5 24.42 20.92 -8.85
N LYS A 6 25.20 19.83 -8.81
CA LYS A 6 24.70 18.52 -8.38
C LYS A 6 24.50 18.57 -6.87
N PHE A 7 23.25 18.75 -6.44
CA PHE A 7 22.85 18.44 -5.07
C PHE A 7 23.01 16.93 -4.86
N VAL A 8 24.16 16.52 -4.32
CA VAL A 8 24.33 15.17 -3.79
C VAL A 8 23.79 15.22 -2.37
N SER A 9 22.50 14.88 -2.19
CA SER A 9 21.97 14.71 -0.84
C SER A 9 22.66 13.51 -0.20
N ALA A 10 23.16 13.67 1.02
CA ALA A 10 23.64 12.53 1.80
C ALA A 10 22.53 11.46 1.89
N PRO A 11 22.85 10.16 1.84
CA PRO A 11 21.85 9.11 1.92
C PRO A 11 21.12 9.22 3.26
N THR A 12 19.80 9.37 3.20
CA THR A 12 18.95 9.35 4.40
C THR A 12 18.77 7.89 4.81
N THR A 13 19.29 7.52 5.99
CA THR A 13 19.11 6.18 6.54
C THR A 13 17.75 6.07 7.21
N VAL A 14 16.88 5.22 6.67
CA VAL A 14 15.58 4.87 7.27
C VAL A 14 15.71 3.53 7.98
N LYS A 15 15.14 3.42 9.19
CA LYS A 15 15.11 2.18 9.98
C LYS A 15 13.69 1.93 10.48
N SER A 16 13.29 0.67 10.55
CA SER A 16 12.05 0.29 11.25
C SER A 16 12.21 0.50 12.75
N VAL A 17 11.08 0.77 13.42
CA VAL A 17 11.01 0.84 14.87
C VAL A 17 10.01 -0.19 15.35
N GLU A 18 10.47 -1.07 16.24
CA GLU A 18 9.68 -2.19 16.73
C GLU A 18 8.69 -1.78 17.84
N GLY A 19 7.70 -2.64 18.08
CA GLY A 19 6.75 -2.51 19.19
C GLY A 19 5.58 -1.56 18.95
N PHE A 20 5.40 -1.09 17.71
CA PHE A 20 4.20 -0.33 17.29
C PHE A 20 3.17 -1.21 16.59
N PHE A 21 3.61 -2.25 15.91
CA PHE A 21 2.76 -3.24 15.25
C PHE A 21 3.28 -4.64 15.56
N THR A 22 2.38 -5.59 15.74
CA THR A 22 2.70 -7.00 15.95
C THR A 22 1.92 -7.87 14.98
N MET A 23 2.51 -8.97 14.53
CA MET A 23 1.79 -9.90 13.66
C MET A 23 0.66 -10.59 14.41
N VAL A 24 -0.47 -10.76 13.72
CA VAL A 24 -1.59 -11.58 14.19
C VAL A 24 -1.22 -13.05 14.02
N PRO A 25 -1.45 -13.90 15.05
CA PRO A 25 -1.29 -15.33 14.89
C PRO A 25 -2.18 -15.87 13.76
N PRO A 26 -1.70 -16.82 12.94
CA PRO A 26 -2.51 -17.45 11.91
C PRO A 26 -3.82 -17.99 12.48
N GLY A 27 -4.95 -17.67 11.84
CA GLY A 27 -6.29 -18.10 12.26
C GLY A 27 -7.06 -17.11 13.14
N GLU A 28 -6.42 -16.04 13.63
CA GLU A 28 -7.11 -14.92 14.31
C GLU A 28 -7.32 -13.69 13.40
N GLU A 29 -7.08 -13.86 12.11
CA GLU A 29 -7.21 -12.80 11.12
C GLU A 29 -8.68 -12.42 10.93
N SER A 30 -8.97 -11.12 10.92
CA SER A 30 -10.31 -10.62 10.65
C SER A 30 -10.33 -9.97 9.26
N PRO A 31 -11.16 -10.45 8.32
CA PRO A 31 -11.20 -9.93 6.96
C PRO A 31 -11.76 -8.50 6.88
N GLU A 32 -12.47 -8.06 7.92
CA GLU A 32 -13.16 -6.77 8.00
C GLU A 32 -12.30 -5.66 8.60
N LYS A 33 -11.17 -6.02 9.22
CA LYS A 33 -10.21 -5.06 9.76
C LYS A 33 -9.29 -4.53 8.67
N LEU A 34 -8.88 -3.26 8.85
CA LEU A 34 -7.89 -2.63 7.99
C LEU A 34 -6.57 -3.43 7.99
N PHE A 35 -6.12 -3.84 9.18
CA PHE A 35 -4.94 -4.67 9.35
C PHE A 35 -5.33 -6.13 9.56
N ARG A 36 -5.20 -6.94 8.51
CA ARG A 36 -5.49 -8.38 8.58
C ARG A 36 -4.42 -9.15 9.35
N GLN A 37 -3.16 -8.87 9.00
CA GLN A 37 -1.99 -9.61 9.48
C GLN A 37 -1.28 -8.92 10.62
N PHE A 38 -1.66 -7.68 10.96
CA PHE A 38 -1.01 -6.91 12.01
C PHE A 38 -2.05 -6.37 13.01
N LYS A 39 -1.67 -6.27 14.28
CA LYS A 39 -2.39 -5.57 15.34
C LYS A 39 -1.57 -4.35 15.76
N VAL A 40 -2.27 -3.26 16.03
CA VAL A 40 -1.67 -2.05 16.61
C VAL A 40 -1.24 -2.35 18.05
N GLN A 41 -0.04 -1.90 18.42
CA GLN A 41 0.49 -2.02 19.78
C GLN A 41 0.96 -0.65 20.27
N PRO A 42 0.41 -0.12 21.37
CA PRO A 42 -0.72 -0.64 22.16
C PRO A 42 -2.04 -0.69 21.37
N SER A 43 -3.02 -1.47 21.84
CA SER A 43 -4.27 -1.77 21.12
C SER A 43 -5.26 -0.59 21.00
N SER A 44 -4.86 0.60 21.43
CA SER A 44 -5.63 1.84 21.35
C SER A 44 -4.79 2.88 20.63
N TRP A 45 -5.39 3.56 19.65
CA TRP A 45 -4.73 4.62 18.91
C TRP A 45 -4.26 5.77 19.79
N THR A 46 -5.01 6.12 20.84
CA THR A 46 -4.60 7.14 21.80
C THR A 46 -3.31 6.77 22.52
N GLN A 47 -3.19 5.52 22.97
CA GLN A 47 -1.95 5.05 23.62
C GLN A 47 -0.82 4.91 22.60
N PHE A 48 -1.13 4.58 21.35
CA PHE A 48 -0.17 4.51 20.26
C PHE A 48 0.42 5.89 19.95
N GLU A 49 -0.41 6.92 19.88
CA GLU A 49 0.02 8.31 19.72
C GLU A 49 0.84 8.81 20.92
N GLN A 50 0.43 8.50 22.14
CA GLN A 50 1.23 8.81 23.35
C GLN A 50 2.62 8.19 23.24
N LYS A 51 2.70 6.90 22.90
CA LYS A 51 3.97 6.20 22.71
C LYS A 51 4.83 6.80 21.59
N LEU A 52 4.22 7.23 20.48
CA LEU A 52 4.91 7.94 19.40
C LEU A 52 5.52 9.25 19.88
N ASN A 53 4.76 10.03 20.66
CA ASN A 53 5.20 11.32 21.20
C ASN A 53 6.30 11.16 22.28
N ASP A 54 6.15 10.17 23.16
CA ASP A 54 7.08 9.87 24.26
C ASP A 54 8.42 9.33 23.76
N ALA A 55 8.46 8.72 22.57
CA ALA A 55 9.71 8.29 21.94
C ALA A 55 10.69 9.45 21.68
N ASN A 56 10.28 10.71 21.91
CA ASN A 56 11.08 11.94 21.86
C ASN A 56 11.85 12.12 20.53
N ASN A 57 11.39 11.43 19.49
CA ASN A 57 12.03 11.33 18.19
C ASN A 57 11.12 11.97 17.16
N LYS A 58 11.32 13.27 16.89
CA LYS A 58 10.54 14.07 15.92
C LYS A 58 10.61 13.58 14.46
N ASN A 59 11.22 12.43 14.23
CA ASN A 59 11.55 11.86 12.92
C ASN A 59 10.85 10.52 12.65
N LEU A 60 9.89 10.10 13.50
CA LEU A 60 9.11 8.90 13.25
C LEU A 60 7.98 9.19 12.26
N LYS A 61 7.76 8.24 11.36
CA LYS A 61 6.63 8.23 10.43
C LYS A 61 5.92 6.88 10.55
N VAL A 62 4.60 6.93 10.63
CA VAL A 62 3.77 5.73 10.51
C VAL A 62 3.46 5.55 9.03
N VAL A 63 3.79 4.39 8.48
CA VAL A 63 3.60 4.09 7.07
C VAL A 63 2.78 2.82 6.95
N TYR A 64 1.65 2.91 6.25
CA TYR A 64 0.81 1.77 5.94
C TYR A 64 1.04 1.35 4.48
N PHE A 65 1.23 0.04 4.27
CA PHE A 65 1.41 -0.52 2.94
C PHE A 65 0.11 -1.17 2.47
N VAL A 66 -0.37 -0.76 1.30
CA VAL A 66 -1.56 -1.32 0.66
C VAL A 66 -1.15 -1.90 -0.68
N ARG A 67 -1.43 -3.19 -0.87
CA ARG A 67 -1.27 -3.85 -2.17
C ARG A 67 -2.39 -3.42 -3.10
N HIS A 68 -2.11 -3.31 -4.40
CA HIS A 68 -3.15 -3.07 -5.41
C HIS A 68 -4.23 -4.17 -5.36
N GLY A 69 -5.46 -3.81 -5.72
CA GLY A 69 -6.55 -4.78 -5.93
C GLY A 69 -6.27 -5.72 -7.11
N GLU A 70 -7.15 -6.69 -7.35
CA GLU A 70 -6.96 -7.63 -8.47
C GLU A 70 -6.85 -6.90 -9.83
N GLY A 71 -5.72 -7.09 -10.51
CA GLY A 71 -5.46 -6.54 -11.84
C GLY A 71 -5.74 -7.53 -12.97
N LEU A 72 -5.90 -7.04 -14.20
CA LEU A 72 -6.04 -7.88 -15.40
C LEU A 72 -4.86 -8.84 -15.57
N HIS A 73 -3.67 -8.45 -15.09
CA HIS A 73 -2.51 -9.34 -15.06
C HIS A 73 -2.71 -10.54 -14.11
N ASN A 74 -3.40 -10.36 -12.97
CA ASN A 74 -3.66 -11.46 -12.04
C ASN A 74 -4.59 -12.48 -12.68
N GLU A 75 -5.64 -12.02 -13.36
CA GLU A 75 -6.53 -12.88 -14.15
C GLU A 75 -5.79 -13.59 -15.27
N ALA A 76 -4.89 -12.90 -15.97
CA ALA A 76 -4.09 -13.49 -17.04
C ALA A 76 -3.18 -14.60 -16.52
N ILE A 77 -2.50 -14.40 -15.38
CA ILE A 77 -1.69 -15.45 -14.73
C ILE A 77 -2.56 -16.66 -14.37
N LYS A 78 -3.73 -16.43 -13.76
CA LYS A 78 -4.69 -17.50 -13.42
C LYS A 78 -5.17 -18.26 -14.66
N LYS A 79 -5.44 -17.55 -15.76
CA LYS A 79 -6.00 -18.11 -16.99
C LYS A 79 -4.98 -18.87 -17.84
N TYR A 80 -3.78 -18.32 -18.00
CA TYR A 80 -2.77 -18.82 -18.93
C TYR A 80 -1.65 -19.61 -18.23
N GLY A 81 -1.59 -19.56 -16.90
CA GLY A 81 -0.54 -20.19 -16.10
C GLY A 81 0.75 -19.35 -16.08
N SER A 82 1.52 -19.52 -15.00
CA SER A 82 2.75 -18.74 -14.77
C SER A 82 3.80 -18.94 -15.87
N GLU A 83 3.91 -20.13 -16.44
CA GLU A 83 4.90 -20.41 -17.48
C GLU A 83 4.68 -19.54 -18.73
N ARG A 84 3.45 -19.54 -19.25
CA ARG A 84 3.11 -18.74 -20.43
C ARG A 84 3.13 -17.25 -20.12
N TRP A 85 2.70 -16.89 -18.91
CA TRP A 85 2.77 -15.50 -18.44
C TRP A 85 4.18 -14.92 -18.55
N TYR A 86 5.18 -15.60 -17.98
CA TYR A 86 6.56 -15.10 -17.96
C TYR A 86 7.24 -15.14 -19.32
N LYS A 87 6.90 -16.11 -20.17
CA LYS A 87 7.51 -16.25 -21.50
C LYS A 87 6.94 -15.29 -22.53
N GLU A 88 5.65 -14.99 -22.46
CA GLU A 88 4.94 -14.34 -23.58
C GLU A 88 4.20 -13.07 -23.17
N LEU A 89 3.53 -13.07 -22.02
CA LEU A 89 2.48 -12.08 -21.74
C LEU A 89 2.95 -10.91 -20.88
N VAL A 90 3.91 -11.13 -19.97
CA VAL A 90 4.35 -10.13 -18.99
C VAL A 90 4.90 -8.85 -19.63
N PHE A 91 5.49 -8.95 -20.82
CA PHE A 91 6.05 -7.79 -21.54
C PHE A 91 5.09 -7.16 -22.57
N SER A 92 3.91 -7.75 -22.76
CA SER A 92 2.92 -7.20 -23.69
C SER A 92 2.39 -5.86 -23.20
N ASP A 93 2.04 -4.98 -24.14
CA ASP A 93 1.54 -3.64 -23.81
C ASP A 93 0.19 -3.70 -23.05
N VAL A 94 -0.57 -4.79 -23.23
CA VAL A 94 -1.82 -5.04 -22.50
C VAL A 94 -1.59 -5.22 -21.00
N TYR A 95 -0.49 -5.90 -20.62
CA TYR A 95 -0.28 -6.33 -19.25
C TYR A 95 0.79 -5.53 -18.50
N ARG A 96 1.67 -4.82 -19.21
CA ARG A 96 2.72 -3.97 -18.63
C ARG A 96 2.15 -2.93 -17.67
N ASP A 97 1.05 -2.29 -18.07
CA ASP A 97 0.32 -1.32 -17.25
C ASP A 97 -1.15 -1.71 -17.08
N ALA A 98 -1.39 -2.98 -16.78
CA ALA A 98 -2.74 -3.51 -16.59
C ALA A 98 -3.54 -2.73 -15.53
N ASP A 99 -4.80 -2.44 -15.89
CA ASP A 99 -5.86 -1.94 -15.01
C ASP A 99 -6.31 -2.98 -13.98
N LEU A 100 -7.06 -2.51 -12.98
CA LEU A 100 -7.88 -3.34 -12.11
C LEU A 100 -9.00 -4.04 -12.89
N THR A 101 -9.33 -5.25 -12.46
CA THR A 101 -10.53 -5.95 -12.91
C THR A 101 -11.77 -5.29 -12.30
N PRO A 102 -12.98 -5.52 -12.85
CA PRO A 102 -14.22 -5.08 -12.20
C PRO A 102 -14.34 -5.60 -10.77
N SER A 103 -13.89 -6.84 -10.53
CA SER A 103 -13.82 -7.44 -9.19
C SER A 103 -12.83 -6.69 -8.29
N GLY A 104 -11.62 -6.38 -8.76
CA GLY A 104 -10.63 -5.62 -8.00
C GLY A 104 -11.10 -4.21 -7.64
N ILE A 105 -11.82 -3.53 -8.55
CA ILE A 105 -12.44 -2.22 -8.27
C ILE A 105 -13.48 -2.36 -7.16
N GLN A 106 -14.40 -3.32 -7.29
CA GLN A 106 -15.45 -3.54 -6.31
C GLN A 106 -14.85 -3.87 -4.94
N ASP A 107 -13.83 -4.71 -4.92
CA ASP A 107 -13.15 -5.13 -3.71
C ASP A 107 -12.48 -3.98 -2.96
N THR A 108 -11.84 -3.09 -3.71
CA THR A 108 -11.20 -1.90 -3.17
C THR A 108 -12.24 -0.97 -2.54
N LYS A 109 -13.39 -0.78 -3.21
CA LYS A 109 -14.49 0.07 -2.73
C LYS A 109 -15.21 -0.51 -1.50
N THR A 110 -15.34 -1.82 -1.41
CA THR A 110 -16.07 -2.46 -0.30
C THR A 110 -15.24 -2.57 0.96
N ARG A 111 -13.90 -2.63 0.84
CA ARG A 111 -13.02 -2.82 2.00
C ARG A 111 -12.34 -1.54 2.46
N GLY A 112 -11.80 -0.74 1.54
CA GLY A 112 -10.97 0.42 1.90
C GLY A 112 -11.70 1.45 2.75
N PRO A 113 -12.76 2.10 2.23
CA PRO A 113 -13.44 3.16 2.95
C PRO A 113 -14.00 2.76 4.32
N PRO A 114 -14.74 1.64 4.49
CA PRO A 114 -15.28 1.30 5.80
C PRO A 114 -14.19 0.93 6.80
N SER A 115 -13.13 0.23 6.38
CA SER A 115 -12.03 -0.11 7.28
C SER A 115 -11.25 1.14 7.73
N ILE A 116 -10.97 2.09 6.84
CA ILE A 116 -10.33 3.36 7.22
C ILE A 116 -11.21 4.17 8.16
N LYS A 117 -12.52 4.26 7.86
CA LYS A 117 -13.49 4.95 8.71
C LYS A 117 -13.49 4.39 10.13
N ALA A 118 -13.54 3.05 10.26
CA ALA A 118 -13.57 2.38 11.55
C ALA A 118 -12.32 2.66 12.40
N GLU A 119 -11.14 2.75 11.79
CA GLU A 119 -9.89 3.09 12.51
C GLU A 119 -9.84 4.57 12.89
N LEU A 120 -10.27 5.48 12.00
CA LEU A 120 -10.36 6.91 12.30
C LEU A 120 -11.34 7.19 13.47
N GLU A 121 -12.49 6.51 13.49
CA GLU A 121 -13.46 6.61 14.60
C GLU A 121 -12.91 6.05 15.92
N GLN A 122 -11.95 5.12 15.86
CA GLN A 122 -11.22 4.60 17.04
C GLN A 122 -10.03 5.48 17.44
N GLY A 123 -9.82 6.62 16.77
CA GLY A 123 -8.79 7.59 17.11
C GLY A 123 -7.49 7.44 16.33
N MET A 124 -7.46 6.70 15.22
CA MET A 124 -6.30 6.68 14.32
C MET A 124 -5.99 8.09 13.84
N ALA A 125 -4.71 8.46 13.85
CA ALA A 125 -4.25 9.72 13.29
C ALA A 125 -4.72 9.88 11.82
N PRO A 126 -5.14 11.08 11.39
CA PRO A 126 -5.53 11.33 10.01
C PRO A 126 -4.41 11.00 9.03
N ILE A 127 -4.76 10.48 7.86
CA ILE A 127 -3.80 10.23 6.79
C ILE A 127 -3.27 11.56 6.28
N GLU A 128 -1.95 11.74 6.27
CA GLU A 128 -1.34 13.00 5.83
C GLU A 128 -1.00 13.02 4.32
N ARG A 129 -0.70 11.84 3.75
CA ARG A 129 -0.26 11.64 2.37
C ARG A 129 -0.53 10.20 1.93
N VAL A 130 -0.80 10.01 0.64
CA VAL A 130 -0.88 8.69 0.00
C VAL A 130 0.18 8.64 -1.11
N ILE A 131 1.18 7.77 -0.95
CA ILE A 131 2.21 7.56 -1.97
C ILE A 131 1.79 6.38 -2.83
N VAL A 132 1.81 6.55 -4.15
CA VAL A 132 1.27 5.56 -5.10
C VAL A 132 2.29 5.24 -6.19
N SER A 133 2.36 3.96 -6.55
CA SER A 133 3.08 3.50 -7.74
C SER A 133 2.49 4.15 -9.01
N PRO A 134 3.31 4.42 -10.03
CA PRO A 134 2.86 4.97 -11.32
C PRO A 134 2.07 3.99 -12.20
N ILE A 135 1.82 2.77 -11.73
CA ILE A 135 1.08 1.76 -12.48
C ILE A 135 -0.43 1.95 -12.30
N SER A 136 -1.18 1.83 -13.39
CA SER A 136 -2.63 2.06 -13.49
C SER A 136 -3.43 1.31 -12.42
N ARG A 137 -3.21 0.00 -12.20
CA ARG A 137 -3.88 -0.73 -11.11
C ARG A 137 -3.63 -0.16 -9.71
N ALA A 138 -2.44 0.36 -9.43
CA ALA A 138 -2.11 0.93 -8.12
C ALA A 138 -2.78 2.30 -7.95
N ILE A 139 -2.78 3.12 -9.00
CA ILE A 139 -3.50 4.40 -9.06
C ILE A 139 -5.00 4.18 -8.85
N GLN A 140 -5.60 3.25 -9.59
CA GLN A 140 -7.01 2.91 -9.46
C GLN A 140 -7.34 2.35 -8.07
N THR A 141 -6.45 1.56 -7.47
CA THR A 141 -6.63 1.10 -6.09
C THR A 141 -6.70 2.31 -5.16
N ALA A 142 -5.71 3.21 -5.21
CA ALA A 142 -5.67 4.39 -4.36
C ALA A 142 -6.90 5.30 -4.55
N GLN A 143 -7.40 5.47 -5.78
CA GLN A 143 -8.60 6.24 -6.08
C GLN A 143 -9.89 5.64 -5.51
N ASN A 144 -9.97 4.31 -5.42
CA ASN A 144 -11.18 3.62 -4.96
C ASN A 144 -11.13 3.23 -3.47
N PHE A 145 -9.95 3.29 -2.83
CA PHE A 145 -9.75 2.81 -1.46
C PHE A 145 -10.15 3.84 -0.40
N PHE A 146 -10.15 5.13 -0.73
CA PHE A 146 -10.44 6.21 0.22
C PHE A 146 -11.70 6.98 -0.19
N GLU A 147 -12.51 7.38 0.79
CA GLU A 147 -13.49 8.45 0.61
C GLU A 147 -12.82 9.83 0.72
N LYS A 148 -13.43 10.85 0.11
CA LYS A 148 -12.86 12.21 0.05
C LYS A 148 -12.59 12.84 1.41
N ASN A 149 -13.38 12.49 2.43
CA ASN A 149 -13.24 13.00 3.80
C ASN A 149 -12.21 12.21 4.64
N GLN A 150 -11.63 11.13 4.11
CA GLN A 150 -10.67 10.28 4.83
C GLN A 150 -9.21 10.64 4.53
N VAL A 151 -8.99 11.52 3.55
CA VAL A 151 -7.69 11.95 3.06
C VAL A 151 -7.71 13.46 2.82
N PRO A 152 -6.57 14.15 2.88
CA PRO A 152 -6.50 15.59 2.68
C PRO A 152 -6.76 15.97 1.21
N ASP A 153 -6.90 17.26 0.95
CA ASP A 153 -6.94 17.79 -0.41
C ASP A 153 -5.63 17.46 -1.14
N ALA A 154 -5.76 16.95 -2.38
CA ALA A 154 -4.65 16.46 -3.20
C ALA A 154 -3.71 15.46 -2.47
N PRO A 155 -4.22 14.30 -2.01
CA PRO A 155 -3.47 13.43 -1.11
C PRO A 155 -2.44 12.57 -1.83
N PHE A 156 -2.58 12.36 -3.14
CA PHE A 156 -1.82 11.39 -3.90
C PHE A 156 -0.52 11.98 -4.44
N VAL A 157 0.59 11.30 -4.13
CA VAL A 157 1.90 11.56 -4.72
C VAL A 157 2.35 10.31 -5.46
N CYS A 158 2.52 10.44 -6.77
CA CYS A 158 3.02 9.35 -7.59
C CYS A 158 4.55 9.28 -7.53
N MET A 159 5.12 8.12 -7.22
CA MET A 159 6.57 7.91 -7.11
C MET A 159 7.03 6.66 -7.84
N GLU A 160 7.96 6.82 -8.79
CA GLU A 160 8.54 5.71 -9.57
C GLU A 160 9.22 4.66 -8.68
N GLY A 161 9.82 5.07 -7.55
CA GLY A 161 10.43 4.13 -6.60
C GLY A 161 9.45 3.12 -5.97
N CYS A 162 8.15 3.32 -6.13
CA CYS A 162 7.11 2.38 -5.68
C CYS A 162 6.66 1.42 -6.80
N ARG A 163 7.20 1.50 -8.02
CA ARG A 163 6.87 0.60 -9.11
C ARG A 163 7.30 -0.83 -8.77
N GLU A 164 6.43 -1.80 -9.06
CA GLU A 164 6.81 -3.21 -8.97
C GLU A 164 7.88 -3.56 -10.01
N HIS A 165 8.68 -4.59 -9.72
CA HIS A 165 9.70 -5.06 -10.65
C HIS A 165 9.05 -5.99 -11.69
N LEU A 166 8.93 -5.52 -12.92
CA LEU A 166 8.39 -6.32 -14.02
C LEU A 166 9.25 -7.58 -14.24
N GLY A 167 8.60 -8.74 -14.35
CA GLY A 167 9.27 -10.03 -14.60
C GLY A 167 9.81 -10.73 -13.35
N VAL A 168 9.56 -10.20 -12.16
CA VAL A 168 9.80 -10.90 -10.88
C VAL A 168 8.45 -11.22 -10.25
N ASP A 169 8.30 -12.40 -9.62
CA ASP A 169 7.09 -12.95 -8.99
C ASP A 169 6.42 -12.07 -7.91
N THR A 170 6.85 -10.82 -7.71
CA THR A 170 6.33 -9.95 -6.64
C THR A 170 4.84 -9.66 -6.75
N CYS A 171 4.22 -9.94 -7.91
CA CYS A 171 2.80 -9.72 -8.17
C CYS A 171 1.93 -10.97 -7.92
N THR A 172 2.52 -12.06 -7.42
CA THR A 172 1.81 -13.33 -7.20
C THR A 172 0.91 -13.24 -5.97
N ILE A 173 -0.29 -13.81 -6.12
CA ILE A 173 -1.27 -13.98 -5.06
C ILE A 173 -0.69 -14.95 -4.03
N ASP A 174 -0.93 -14.61 -2.77
CA ASP A 174 -0.84 -15.50 -1.62
C ASP A 174 -1.07 -16.97 -2.00
N ALA A 175 0.00 -17.76 -2.01
CA ALA A 175 -0.04 -19.19 -2.26
C ALA A 175 0.55 -19.90 -1.05
N ARG A 176 -0.27 -19.91 0.02
CA ARG A 176 -0.22 -20.78 1.21
C ARG A 176 0.65 -20.31 2.35
#